data_AF-A0A956GBL1-F1
#
_entry.id   AF-A0A956GBL1-F1
#
_cell.length_a   1.000
_cell.length_b   1.000
_cell.length_c   1.000
_cell.angle_alpha   90.00
_cell.angle_beta   90.00
_cell.angle_gamma   90.00
#
_symmetry.space_group_name_H-M   'P 1'
#
loop_
_entity.id
_entity.type
_entity.pdbx_description
1 polymer ?
#
loop_
_entity_poly.entity_id
_entity_poly.type
_entity_poly.pdbx_seq_one_letter_code
_entity_poly.pdbx_strand_id
1 'polypeptide(L)'
;MLYRSLLAVAASLSLLTACGELRDRDPARAAPKATYKQDIAPLLAKRCVRCHGGDDGSGVRKVEGNYDVSRYNGLLRGGTDQTPNAIAGEATSRLLTRLDPATAENAEHWGFMLPAADELADGETAEARRDADWAKLKAWIVDEGMRYSDSQVHPAGWVYPSDRTDPSKGFHGAILRARFWNTDECKTCHGNDLRGGDGSTSLSSASAGSCTTCHVGGIDACTTCHGSDMRTGANAAAPPSSLSGSLASDPHAIHLNGGTLPFAAVKCNDCHVVPDTVSAPGHLGGDLRAEITLSDRAKRGVSDAKYDATTKSCTVSCHGGGFLARGEGKTPSWTQQDKIACGDCHAVGAKGQGSTPHYGGNDCANCHRQGIERCTPASSDATCLEIVAGTGIRFLDASTHGDGRAPLGNAGAEGTCFACHGTAETQGAPAPDVLGNTAITNVTVGLHAQHRAAGLPCQRCHVVPTNVTDRGHIDDDRPAEVTFDAFASGGYYNPQLSLNPTWDRATATCSNAYCHSLDGGSVTEWKWTETKQLDCGSCHGAPPSMTLGGQPHPQNTACPLCHSSAYRSDGSLDPARHINGKIDR
;
A
#
# COMPACT_ATOMS: atom_id res chain seq x y z
N MET A 1 2.88 51.03 28.93
CA MET A 1 1.85 51.01 29.98
C MET A 1 0.74 52.01 29.60
N LEU A 2 -0.52 51.58 29.69
CA LEU A 2 -1.74 52.40 29.86
C LEU A 2 -2.52 53.04 28.69
N TYR A 3 -2.40 52.64 27.41
CA TYR A 3 -3.33 53.16 26.37
C TYR A 3 -3.86 52.18 25.30
N ARG A 4 -3.59 50.87 25.41
CA ARG A 4 -4.12 49.85 24.46
C ARG A 4 -5.18 48.91 25.05
N SER A 5 -5.55 49.08 26.32
CA SER A 5 -6.45 48.16 27.04
C SER A 5 -7.92 48.60 27.09
N LEU A 6 -8.27 49.79 26.57
CA LEU A 6 -9.63 50.34 26.66
C LEU A 6 -10.52 50.08 25.42
N LEU A 7 -9.92 49.74 24.26
CA LEU A 7 -10.68 49.43 23.04
C LEU A 7 -11.08 47.95 22.93
N ALA A 8 -10.43 47.05 23.67
CA ALA A 8 -10.80 45.63 23.73
C ALA A 8 -11.98 45.37 24.67
N VAL A 9 -12.22 46.22 25.67
CA VAL A 9 -13.32 46.02 26.64
C VAL A 9 -14.69 46.47 26.08
N ALA A 10 -14.71 47.42 25.13
CA ALA A 10 -15.96 47.91 24.53
C ALA A 10 -16.55 46.96 23.46
N ALA A 11 -15.71 46.16 22.78
CA ALA A 11 -16.17 45.16 21.80
C ALA A 11 -16.65 43.86 22.47
N SER A 12 -16.15 43.54 23.68
CA SER A 12 -16.57 42.35 24.44
C SER A 12 -17.84 42.56 25.28
N LEU A 13 -18.21 43.81 25.59
CA LEU A 13 -19.44 44.11 26.34
C LEU A 13 -20.70 44.16 25.47
N SER A 14 -20.56 44.26 24.15
CA SER A 14 -21.69 44.38 23.20
C SER A 14 -22.22 43.05 22.68
N LEU A 15 -21.60 41.92 23.05
CA LEU A 15 -21.96 40.57 22.58
C LEU A 15 -22.56 39.69 23.69
N LEU A 16 -22.46 40.10 24.96
CA LEU A 16 -23.12 39.43 26.09
C LEU A 16 -24.65 39.65 26.11
N THR A 17 -25.17 40.57 25.30
CA THR A 17 -26.61 40.87 25.19
C THR A 17 -27.34 40.05 24.14
N ALA A 18 -26.65 39.31 23.26
CA ALA A 18 -27.30 38.56 22.18
C ALA A 18 -28.00 37.27 22.65
N CYS A 19 -27.65 36.74 23.82
CA CYS A 19 -28.24 35.51 24.37
C CYS A 19 -29.23 35.74 25.53
N GLY A 20 -29.36 36.99 26.01
CA GLY A 20 -30.10 37.32 27.24
C GLY A 20 -31.47 37.96 27.05
N GLU A 21 -31.77 38.53 25.88
CA GLU A 21 -33.09 39.08 25.58
C GLU A 21 -33.75 38.19 24.53
N LEU A 22 -34.49 37.19 25.02
CA LEU A 22 -35.73 36.80 24.36
C LEU A 22 -36.53 38.09 24.18
N ARG A 23 -36.41 38.73 23.01
CA ARG A 23 -37.50 39.52 22.48
C ARG A 23 -38.69 38.57 22.51
N ASP A 24 -39.63 38.86 23.39
CA ASP A 24 -40.99 38.35 23.31
C ASP A 24 -41.33 38.25 21.82
N ARG A 25 -41.78 37.06 21.39
CA ARG A 25 -42.11 36.77 19.99
C ARG A 25 -42.79 37.99 19.39
N ASP A 26 -42.10 38.71 18.51
CA ASP A 26 -42.62 39.94 17.92
C ASP A 26 -43.98 39.59 17.27
N PRO A 27 -45.12 40.11 17.80
CA PRO A 27 -46.42 39.80 17.24
C PRO A 27 -46.61 40.38 15.83
N ALA A 28 -45.68 41.23 15.36
CA ALA A 28 -45.62 41.76 14.00
C ALA A 28 -44.71 40.95 13.06
N ARG A 29 -44.31 39.73 13.45
CA ARG A 29 -43.53 38.86 12.55
C ARG A 29 -44.33 38.56 11.28
N ALA A 30 -43.76 38.88 10.12
CA ALA A 30 -44.27 38.43 8.82
C ALA A 30 -44.60 36.93 8.89
N ALA A 31 -45.64 36.50 8.18
CA ALA A 31 -46.07 35.10 8.15
C ALA A 31 -44.85 34.16 8.02
N PRO A 32 -44.78 33.08 8.81
CA PRO A 32 -43.62 32.21 8.81
C PRO A 32 -43.39 31.67 7.40
N LYS A 33 -42.17 31.90 6.88
CA LYS A 33 -41.68 31.34 5.62
C LYS A 33 -41.67 29.81 5.70
N ALA A 34 -41.80 29.14 4.56
CA ALA A 34 -41.84 27.69 4.52
C ALA A 34 -40.53 27.08 5.04
N THR A 35 -40.64 25.96 5.73
CA THR A 35 -39.47 25.22 6.24
C THR A 35 -39.50 23.78 5.74
N TYR A 36 -38.31 23.17 5.65
CA TYR A 36 -38.23 21.76 5.31
C TYR A 36 -39.02 20.90 6.31
N LYS A 37 -38.78 21.11 7.62
CA LYS A 37 -39.34 20.26 8.67
C LYS A 37 -40.86 20.33 8.78
N GLN A 38 -41.46 21.51 8.62
CA GLN A 38 -42.90 21.70 8.83
C GLN A 38 -43.71 21.59 7.54
N ASP A 39 -43.17 22.05 6.41
CA ASP A 39 -43.95 22.24 5.19
C ASP A 39 -43.55 21.30 4.06
N ILE A 40 -42.24 21.21 3.77
CA ILE A 40 -41.76 20.53 2.55
C ILE A 40 -41.61 19.03 2.75
N ALA A 41 -41.06 18.57 3.90
CA ALA A 41 -40.90 17.15 4.16
C ALA A 41 -42.24 16.38 4.15
N PRO A 42 -43.33 16.88 4.78
CA PRO A 42 -44.63 16.23 4.68
C PRO A 42 -45.17 16.19 3.24
N LEU A 43 -44.97 17.26 2.47
CA LEU A 43 -45.37 17.31 1.06
C LEU A 43 -44.65 16.24 0.23
N LEU A 44 -43.31 16.17 0.34
CA LEU A 44 -42.50 15.20 -0.38
C LEU A 44 -42.81 13.76 0.04
N ALA A 45 -43.04 13.52 1.34
CA ALA A 45 -43.41 12.21 1.86
C ALA A 45 -44.72 11.69 1.24
N LYS A 46 -45.71 12.57 1.09
CA LYS A 46 -47.03 12.22 0.54
C LYS A 46 -47.03 12.05 -0.97
N ARG A 47 -46.25 12.85 -1.71
CA ARG A 47 -46.34 12.93 -3.17
C ARG A 47 -45.21 12.22 -3.91
N CYS A 48 -44.00 12.16 -3.33
CA CYS A 48 -42.78 11.84 -4.07
C CYS A 48 -42.04 10.60 -3.54
N VAL A 49 -42.02 10.38 -2.22
CA VAL A 49 -41.20 9.34 -1.57
C VAL A 49 -41.55 7.91 -1.99
N ARG A 50 -42.75 7.67 -2.51
CA ARG A 50 -43.13 6.34 -3.04
C ARG A 50 -42.19 5.85 -4.15
N CYS A 51 -41.64 6.76 -4.97
CA CYS A 51 -40.73 6.47 -6.09
C CYS A 51 -39.31 7.02 -5.85
N HIS A 52 -39.18 8.07 -5.03
CA HIS A 52 -37.93 8.79 -4.74
C HIS A 52 -37.56 8.77 -3.24
N GLY A 53 -37.80 7.63 -2.60
CA GLY A 53 -37.68 7.42 -1.16
C GLY A 53 -36.28 7.14 -0.62
N GLY A 54 -35.24 7.08 -1.45
CA GLY A 54 -33.90 6.76 -0.96
C GLY A 54 -33.78 5.34 -0.41
N ASP A 55 -32.83 5.11 0.50
CA ASP A 55 -32.68 3.86 1.25
C ASP A 55 -33.42 3.99 2.58
N ASP A 56 -34.42 3.14 2.79
CA ASP A 56 -35.25 3.09 4.01
C ASP A 56 -34.68 2.12 5.08
N GLY A 57 -33.47 1.61 4.87
CA GLY A 57 -32.81 0.63 5.75
C GLY A 57 -33.19 -0.82 5.45
N SER A 58 -34.08 -1.07 4.48
CA SER A 58 -34.39 -2.43 3.99
C SER A 58 -33.38 -2.95 2.95
N GLY A 59 -32.44 -2.10 2.50
CA GLY A 59 -31.49 -2.41 1.43
C GLY A 59 -32.08 -2.25 0.02
N VAL A 60 -33.36 -1.89 -0.12
CA VAL A 60 -33.99 -1.57 -1.40
C VAL A 60 -34.10 -0.06 -1.56
N ARG A 61 -33.36 0.49 -2.53
CA ARG A 61 -33.32 1.93 -2.77
C ARG A 61 -34.39 2.37 -3.78
N LYS A 62 -35.34 3.21 -3.37
CA LYS A 62 -36.36 3.83 -4.25
C LYS A 62 -35.82 5.15 -4.77
N VAL A 63 -35.02 5.10 -5.83
CA VAL A 63 -34.31 6.26 -6.41
C VAL A 63 -34.53 6.35 -7.91
N GLU A 64 -35.79 6.28 -8.34
CA GLU A 64 -36.13 6.41 -9.75
C GLU A 64 -35.51 7.70 -10.33
N GLY A 65 -34.88 7.59 -11.50
CA GLY A 65 -34.16 8.70 -12.14
C GLY A 65 -32.96 9.23 -11.36
N ASN A 66 -32.44 8.47 -10.39
CA ASN A 66 -31.41 8.85 -9.42
C ASN A 66 -31.83 9.96 -8.43
N TYR A 67 -33.12 10.12 -8.11
CA TYR A 67 -33.58 11.12 -7.12
C TYR A 67 -33.81 10.51 -5.74
N ASP A 68 -33.34 11.17 -4.69
CA ASP A 68 -33.72 10.94 -3.30
C ASP A 68 -34.30 12.25 -2.75
N VAL A 69 -35.58 12.23 -2.39
CA VAL A 69 -36.29 13.37 -1.79
C VAL A 69 -36.85 13.04 -0.40
N SER A 70 -36.51 11.86 0.13
CA SER A 70 -37.00 11.36 1.42
C SER A 70 -36.44 12.12 2.62
N ARG A 71 -35.28 12.75 2.44
CA ARG A 71 -34.51 13.43 3.47
C ARG A 71 -33.87 14.69 2.91
N TYR A 72 -33.64 15.68 3.76
CA TYR A 72 -33.04 16.96 3.36
C TYR A 72 -31.72 16.76 2.60
N ASN A 73 -30.84 15.87 3.09
CA ASN A 73 -29.56 15.59 2.42
C ASN A 73 -29.69 14.97 1.02
N GLY A 74 -30.76 14.21 0.76
CA GLY A 74 -31.04 13.67 -0.58
C GLY A 74 -31.34 14.77 -1.60
N LEU A 75 -31.96 15.87 -1.15
CA LEU A 75 -32.20 17.04 -1.99
C LEU A 75 -30.89 17.73 -2.38
N LEU A 76 -29.87 17.71 -1.50
CA LEU A 76 -28.61 18.42 -1.67
C LEU A 76 -27.60 17.71 -2.57
N ARG A 77 -27.60 16.37 -2.59
CA ARG A 77 -26.55 15.58 -3.24
C ARG A 77 -27.03 14.71 -4.41
N GLY A 78 -28.34 14.59 -4.59
CA GLY A 78 -28.91 13.61 -5.52
C GLY A 78 -29.26 12.31 -4.81
N GLY A 79 -29.86 11.37 -5.56
CA GLY A 79 -30.11 10.00 -5.11
C GLY A 79 -28.86 9.15 -5.24
N THR A 80 -28.76 8.36 -6.32
CA THR A 80 -27.60 7.50 -6.61
C THR A 80 -26.47 8.20 -7.34
N ASP A 81 -26.68 9.42 -7.82
CA ASP A 81 -25.66 10.28 -8.40
C ASP A 81 -25.22 11.38 -7.41
N GLN A 82 -24.25 12.20 -7.82
CA GLN A 82 -23.77 13.34 -7.03
C GLN A 82 -24.39 14.68 -7.45
N THR A 83 -25.45 14.64 -8.26
CA THR A 83 -26.07 15.84 -8.81
C THR A 83 -27.21 16.30 -7.89
N PRO A 84 -27.15 17.53 -7.33
CA PRO A 84 -28.20 18.04 -6.45
C PRO A 84 -29.60 18.00 -7.09
N ASN A 85 -30.59 17.51 -6.33
CA ASN A 85 -31.99 17.52 -6.78
C ASN A 85 -32.61 18.92 -6.64
N ALA A 86 -32.16 19.69 -5.65
CA ALA A 86 -32.54 21.08 -5.45
C ALA A 86 -31.32 21.94 -5.12
N ILE A 87 -31.26 23.11 -5.74
CA ILE A 87 -30.21 24.10 -5.56
C ILE A 87 -30.86 25.40 -5.09
N ALA A 88 -30.46 25.90 -3.93
CA ALA A 88 -31.04 27.09 -3.34
C ALA A 88 -30.81 28.30 -4.26
N GLY A 89 -31.85 29.09 -4.53
CA GLY A 89 -31.81 30.23 -5.44
C GLY A 89 -32.00 29.86 -6.92
N GLU A 90 -32.03 28.59 -7.28
CA GLU A 90 -32.01 28.16 -8.68
C GLU A 90 -33.36 27.57 -9.11
N ALA A 91 -34.08 28.31 -9.95
CA ALA A 91 -35.31 27.82 -10.60
C ALA A 91 -35.04 26.62 -11.53
N THR A 92 -33.80 26.44 -11.97
CA THR A 92 -33.33 25.34 -12.81
C THR A 92 -33.06 24.04 -12.04
N SER A 93 -33.29 24.05 -10.72
CA SER A 93 -33.23 22.85 -9.87
C SER A 93 -33.92 21.65 -10.52
N ARG A 94 -33.29 20.48 -10.50
CA ARG A 94 -33.82 19.24 -11.11
C ARG A 94 -35.25 18.93 -10.64
N LEU A 95 -35.52 19.09 -9.35
CA LEU A 95 -36.84 18.89 -8.76
C LEU A 95 -37.90 19.85 -9.33
N LEU A 96 -37.55 21.13 -9.55
CA LEU A 96 -38.48 22.11 -10.10
C LEU A 96 -38.72 21.88 -11.59
N THR A 97 -37.66 21.64 -12.36
CA THR A 97 -37.77 21.40 -13.81
C THR A 97 -38.56 20.14 -14.14
N ARG A 98 -38.47 19.09 -13.31
CA ARG A 98 -39.27 17.85 -13.45
C ARG A 98 -40.73 17.97 -13.02
N LEU A 99 -41.07 19.02 -12.29
CA LEU A 99 -42.45 19.30 -11.88
C LEU A 99 -43.08 20.41 -12.73
N ASP A 100 -42.33 21.03 -13.65
CA ASP A 100 -42.83 22.16 -14.44
C ASP A 100 -43.89 21.69 -15.46
N PRO A 101 -45.17 22.09 -15.29
CA PRO A 101 -46.25 21.69 -16.18
C PRO A 101 -46.11 22.28 -17.60
N ALA A 102 -45.23 23.26 -17.80
CA ALA A 102 -44.96 23.85 -19.10
C ALA A 102 -44.18 22.90 -20.04
N THR A 103 -43.70 21.77 -19.54
CA THR A 103 -42.92 20.79 -20.32
C THR A 103 -43.73 19.49 -20.52
N ALA A 104 -43.96 19.12 -21.77
CA ALA A 104 -44.81 17.96 -22.13
C ALA A 104 -44.32 16.64 -21.54
N GLU A 105 -43.01 16.49 -21.31
CA GLU A 105 -42.38 15.30 -20.71
C GLU A 105 -42.66 15.16 -19.20
N ASN A 106 -43.13 16.22 -18.54
CA ASN A 106 -43.29 16.27 -17.08
C ASN A 106 -44.76 16.42 -16.63
N ALA A 107 -45.72 16.43 -17.56
CA ALA A 107 -47.15 16.55 -17.27
C ALA A 107 -47.68 15.41 -16.36
N GLU A 108 -47.10 14.21 -16.45
CA GLU A 108 -47.43 13.09 -15.56
C GLU A 108 -46.99 13.34 -14.11
N HIS A 109 -45.81 13.95 -13.91
CA HIS A 109 -45.31 14.30 -12.58
C HIS A 109 -46.12 15.43 -11.93
N TRP A 110 -46.64 16.36 -12.74
CA TRP A 110 -47.57 17.39 -12.29
C TRP A 110 -48.87 16.79 -11.72
N GLY A 111 -49.38 15.72 -12.33
CA GLY A 111 -50.55 14.99 -11.84
C GLY A 111 -50.33 14.38 -10.45
N PHE A 112 -49.11 13.93 -10.14
CA PHE A 112 -48.79 13.34 -8.83
C PHE A 112 -48.71 14.34 -7.68
N MET A 113 -48.75 15.65 -7.96
CA MET A 113 -48.86 16.67 -6.91
C MET A 113 -50.29 16.87 -6.40
N LEU A 114 -51.31 16.29 -7.07
CA LEU A 114 -52.69 16.39 -6.61
C LEU A 114 -52.87 15.77 -5.22
N PRO A 115 -53.60 16.43 -4.32
CA PRO A 115 -53.90 15.90 -3.00
C PRO A 115 -54.97 14.81 -3.02
N ALA A 116 -54.98 13.98 -1.97
CA ALA A 116 -56.14 13.14 -1.67
C ALA A 116 -57.29 14.01 -1.12
N ALA A 117 -58.53 13.53 -1.28
CA ALA A 117 -59.73 14.29 -0.93
C ALA A 117 -59.82 14.66 0.56
N ASP A 118 -59.23 13.85 1.43
CA ASP A 118 -59.15 14.07 2.88
C ASP A 118 -58.12 15.14 3.30
N GLU A 119 -57.35 15.68 2.35
CA GLU A 119 -56.36 16.72 2.59
C GLU A 119 -56.87 18.13 2.21
N LEU A 120 -58.05 18.23 1.61
CA LEU A 120 -58.65 19.46 1.15
C LEU A 120 -59.42 20.16 2.27
N ALA A 121 -59.27 21.48 2.36
CA ALA A 121 -60.16 22.28 3.19
C ALA A 121 -61.57 22.37 2.58
N ASP A 122 -62.57 22.71 3.41
CA ASP A 122 -63.95 22.88 2.93
C ASP A 122 -64.02 23.90 1.79
N GLY A 123 -64.47 23.45 0.61
CA GLY A 123 -64.58 24.27 -0.59
C GLY A 123 -63.28 24.47 -1.40
N GLU A 124 -62.17 23.84 -1.00
CA GLU A 124 -60.90 23.84 -1.75
C GLU A 124 -60.92 22.79 -2.87
N THR A 125 -60.46 23.16 -4.08
CA THR A 125 -60.28 22.19 -5.17
C THR A 125 -58.91 21.54 -5.13
N ALA A 126 -58.79 20.32 -5.67
CA ALA A 126 -57.52 19.60 -5.74
C ALA A 126 -56.44 20.37 -6.54
N GLU A 127 -56.85 21.06 -7.60
CA GLU A 127 -55.96 21.90 -8.41
C GLU A 127 -55.48 23.13 -7.65
N ALA A 128 -56.37 23.81 -6.91
CA ALA A 128 -56.00 24.98 -6.12
C ALA A 128 -54.98 24.60 -5.03
N ARG A 129 -55.19 23.46 -4.36
CA ARG A 129 -54.24 22.95 -3.38
C ARG A 129 -52.90 22.54 -4.01
N ARG A 130 -52.92 21.83 -5.13
CA ARG A 130 -51.71 21.45 -5.88
C ARG A 130 -50.89 22.69 -6.25
N ASP A 131 -51.54 23.71 -6.79
CA ASP A 131 -50.87 24.93 -7.23
C ASP A 131 -50.28 25.71 -6.03
N ALA A 132 -50.96 25.69 -4.88
CA ALA A 132 -50.45 26.23 -3.63
C ALA A 132 -49.23 25.44 -3.09
N ASP A 133 -49.28 24.11 -3.12
CA ASP A 133 -48.16 23.25 -2.71
C ASP A 133 -46.95 23.42 -3.65
N TRP A 134 -47.19 23.57 -4.96
CA TRP A 134 -46.16 23.92 -5.94
C TRP A 134 -45.53 25.28 -5.68
N ALA A 135 -46.36 26.32 -5.50
CA ALA A 135 -45.88 27.67 -5.20
C ALA A 135 -45.03 27.69 -3.94
N LYS A 136 -45.44 26.93 -2.91
CA LYS A 136 -44.69 26.76 -1.67
C LYS A 136 -43.33 26.09 -1.88
N LEU A 137 -43.30 24.97 -2.62
CA LEU A 137 -42.04 24.27 -2.95
C LEU A 137 -41.09 25.16 -3.75
N LYS A 138 -41.60 25.86 -4.75
CA LYS A 138 -40.83 26.78 -5.60
C LYS A 138 -40.27 27.95 -4.79
N ALA A 139 -41.10 28.63 -4.00
CA ALA A 139 -40.66 29.73 -3.15
C ALA A 139 -39.59 29.24 -2.15
N TRP A 140 -39.78 28.07 -1.55
CA TRP A 140 -38.81 27.50 -0.62
C TRP A 140 -37.41 27.28 -1.24
N ILE A 141 -37.36 26.79 -2.49
CA ILE A 141 -36.11 26.57 -3.22
C ILE A 141 -35.49 27.89 -3.71
N VAL A 142 -36.28 28.73 -4.37
CA VAL A 142 -35.77 29.90 -5.11
C VAL A 142 -35.61 31.13 -4.21
N ASP A 143 -36.57 31.38 -3.33
CA ASP A 143 -36.68 32.65 -2.61
C ASP A 143 -36.31 32.56 -1.13
N GLU A 144 -36.37 31.35 -0.53
CA GLU A 144 -36.23 31.16 0.91
C GLU A 144 -34.99 30.37 1.33
N GLY A 145 -34.08 30.10 0.38
CA GLY A 145 -32.76 29.55 0.68
C GLY A 145 -32.79 28.12 1.23
N MET A 146 -33.81 27.33 0.88
CA MET A 146 -33.99 25.94 1.31
C MET A 146 -33.89 25.76 2.83
N ARG A 147 -34.51 26.67 3.60
CA ARG A 147 -34.47 26.68 5.06
C ARG A 147 -34.92 25.36 5.68
N TYR A 148 -34.11 24.79 6.58
CA TYR A 148 -34.42 23.52 7.23
C TYR A 148 -35.53 23.66 8.31
N SER A 149 -35.39 24.66 9.18
CA SER A 149 -36.33 24.97 10.26
C SER A 149 -36.39 26.48 10.48
N ASP A 150 -37.46 26.92 11.11
CA ASP A 150 -37.59 28.31 11.52
C ASP A 150 -36.66 28.59 12.71
N SER A 151 -35.72 29.52 12.56
CA SER A 151 -34.74 29.89 13.59
C SER A 151 -34.54 31.39 13.59
N GLN A 152 -34.51 31.96 14.80
CA GLN A 152 -34.21 33.37 15.03
C GLN A 152 -32.70 33.63 15.18
N VAL A 153 -31.93 32.58 15.44
CA VAL A 153 -30.49 32.66 15.72
C VAL A 153 -29.65 32.28 14.51
N HIS A 154 -30.07 31.26 13.76
CA HIS A 154 -29.34 30.78 12.58
C HIS A 154 -29.98 31.26 11.27
N PRO A 155 -29.17 31.64 10.26
CA PRO A 155 -29.67 32.07 8.96
C PRO A 155 -30.37 30.93 8.19
N ALA A 156 -31.11 31.27 7.13
CA ALA A 156 -31.84 30.30 6.31
C ALA A 156 -30.94 29.18 5.77
N GLY A 157 -29.75 29.56 5.29
CA GLY A 157 -28.75 28.66 4.70
C GLY A 157 -27.92 27.86 5.70
N TRP A 158 -28.26 27.86 6.99
CA TRP A 158 -27.48 27.20 8.04
C TRP A 158 -27.11 25.75 7.72
N VAL A 159 -28.05 24.98 7.18
CA VAL A 159 -27.88 23.55 6.85
C VAL A 159 -27.55 23.34 5.36
N TYR A 160 -27.70 24.38 4.53
CA TYR A 160 -27.49 24.29 3.08
C TYR A 160 -26.02 24.57 2.72
N PRO A 161 -25.28 23.61 2.14
CA PRO A 161 -23.85 23.77 1.83
C PRO A 161 -23.62 24.52 0.50
N SER A 162 -24.19 25.71 0.33
CA SER A 162 -24.04 26.53 -0.90
C SER A 162 -22.58 26.83 -1.23
N ASP A 163 -21.79 27.11 -0.20
CA ASP A 163 -20.35 27.31 -0.26
C ASP A 163 -19.74 26.84 1.07
N ARG A 164 -18.80 25.89 1.00
CA ARG A 164 -18.14 25.33 2.19
C ARG A 164 -16.95 26.18 2.67
N THR A 165 -16.63 27.24 1.94
CA THR A 165 -15.45 28.08 2.16
C THR A 165 -15.80 29.50 2.55
N ASP A 166 -16.97 30.02 2.14
CA ASP A 166 -17.43 31.37 2.46
C ASP A 166 -18.45 31.37 3.62
N PRO A 167 -18.07 31.80 4.85
CA PRO A 167 -18.97 31.85 6.00
C PRO A 167 -20.11 32.87 5.82
N SER A 168 -19.97 33.85 4.92
CA SER A 168 -21.02 34.85 4.66
C SER A 168 -22.27 34.25 4.02
N LYS A 169 -22.15 33.07 3.41
CA LYS A 169 -23.28 32.31 2.84
C LYS A 169 -24.10 31.58 3.89
N GLY A 170 -23.68 31.61 5.15
CA GLY A 170 -24.48 31.16 6.29
C GLY A 170 -24.41 29.66 6.58
N PHE A 171 -23.67 28.86 5.80
CA PHE A 171 -23.50 27.43 6.04
C PHE A 171 -22.65 27.18 7.30
N HIS A 172 -23.16 26.35 8.21
CA HIS A 172 -22.50 26.09 9.50
C HIS A 172 -21.08 25.54 9.36
N GLY A 173 -20.81 24.69 8.36
CA GLY A 173 -19.46 24.16 8.12
C GLY A 173 -18.47 25.23 7.68
N ALA A 174 -18.91 26.22 6.88
CA ALA A 174 -18.06 27.34 6.48
C ALA A 174 -17.81 28.30 7.66
N ILE A 175 -18.82 28.52 8.50
CA ILE A 175 -18.71 29.30 9.74
C ILE A 175 -17.75 28.64 10.74
N LEU A 176 -17.87 27.32 10.95
CA LEU A 176 -16.96 26.55 11.79
C LEU A 176 -15.54 26.61 11.24
N ARG A 177 -15.34 26.43 9.93
CA ARG A 177 -14.03 26.57 9.29
C ARG A 177 -13.41 27.94 9.52
N ALA A 178 -14.18 29.02 9.39
CA ALA A 178 -13.70 30.39 9.65
C ALA A 178 -13.31 30.62 11.12
N ARG A 179 -13.82 29.79 12.03
CA ARG A 179 -13.51 29.78 13.46
C ARG A 179 -12.53 28.68 13.84
N PHE A 180 -11.76 28.15 12.89
CA PHE A 180 -10.78 27.07 13.13
C PHE A 180 -11.38 25.82 13.77
N TRP A 181 -12.62 25.50 13.39
CA TRP A 181 -13.40 24.37 13.90
C TRP A 181 -13.64 24.41 15.41
N ASN A 182 -13.48 25.57 16.05
CA ASN A 182 -13.77 25.75 17.47
C ASN A 182 -15.29 25.84 17.70
N THR A 183 -15.80 25.03 18.63
CA THR A 183 -17.22 24.93 18.99
C THR A 183 -17.57 25.55 20.35
N ASP A 184 -16.62 26.15 21.05
CA ASP A 184 -16.78 26.64 22.43
C ASP A 184 -17.87 27.71 22.54
N GLU A 185 -17.97 28.61 21.56
CA GLU A 185 -19.06 29.59 21.50
C GLU A 185 -20.42 28.94 21.22
N CYS A 186 -20.46 27.82 20.51
CA CYS A 186 -21.71 27.10 20.26
C CYS A 186 -22.22 26.40 21.53
N LYS A 187 -21.31 25.95 22.41
CA LYS A 187 -21.65 25.26 23.66
C LYS A 187 -22.44 26.15 24.62
N THR A 188 -22.32 27.47 24.52
CA THR A 188 -23.10 28.40 25.36
C THR A 188 -24.61 28.30 25.12
N CYS A 189 -25.03 27.91 23.91
CA CYS A 189 -26.45 27.77 23.59
C CYS A 189 -26.89 26.31 23.44
N HIS A 190 -25.96 25.43 23.03
CA HIS A 190 -26.26 24.02 22.71
C HIS A 190 -25.81 23.04 23.81
N GLY A 191 -25.28 23.53 24.93
CA GLY A 191 -24.71 22.72 26.00
C GLY A 191 -23.33 22.17 25.65
N ASN A 192 -22.62 21.66 26.65
CA ASN A 192 -21.23 21.21 26.50
C ASN A 192 -21.06 20.05 25.49
N ASP A 193 -22.09 19.22 25.32
CA ASP A 193 -22.11 18.10 24.39
C ASP A 193 -22.77 18.44 23.03
N LEU A 194 -23.21 19.69 22.85
CA LEU A 194 -23.89 20.20 21.66
C LEU A 194 -25.16 19.44 21.27
N ARG A 195 -25.78 18.75 22.24
CA ARG A 195 -27.05 18.02 22.04
C ARG A 195 -28.28 18.85 22.38
N GLY A 196 -28.08 20.06 22.90
CA GLY A 196 -29.14 20.91 23.42
C GLY A 196 -29.62 20.43 24.78
N GLY A 197 -29.96 21.40 25.65
CA GLY A 197 -30.79 21.13 26.82
C GLY A 197 -30.12 20.57 28.08
N ASP A 198 -28.87 20.93 28.36
CA ASP A 198 -28.25 20.64 29.68
C ASP A 198 -28.82 21.50 30.84
N GLY A 199 -29.77 22.38 30.56
CA GLY A 199 -30.41 23.26 31.54
C GLY A 199 -29.49 24.36 32.09
N SER A 200 -28.29 24.54 31.53
CA SER A 200 -27.28 25.45 32.07
C SER A 200 -27.36 26.89 31.54
N THR A 201 -28.16 27.16 30.51
CA THR A 201 -28.34 28.53 29.97
C THR A 201 -29.80 28.96 29.88
N SER A 202 -30.02 30.28 29.97
CA SER A 202 -31.33 30.95 30.08
C SER A 202 -32.23 30.81 28.84
N LEU A 203 -31.77 30.13 27.79
CA LEU A 203 -32.62 29.68 26.69
C LEU A 203 -33.23 28.35 27.13
N SER A 204 -34.57 28.31 27.27
CA SER A 204 -35.28 27.08 27.59
C SER A 204 -34.73 25.93 26.73
N SER A 205 -34.19 24.93 27.42
CA SER A 205 -33.56 23.70 26.92
C SER A 205 -34.32 22.97 25.79
N ALA A 206 -35.59 23.33 25.56
CA ALA A 206 -36.43 22.80 24.48
C ALA A 206 -36.22 23.46 23.09
N SER A 207 -35.47 24.57 22.98
CA SER A 207 -35.33 25.33 21.72
C SER A 207 -33.96 25.22 21.02
N ALA A 208 -32.91 24.77 21.72
CA ALA A 208 -31.61 24.53 21.13
C ALA A 208 -31.60 23.14 20.47
N GLY A 209 -31.54 23.09 19.13
CA GLY A 209 -31.49 21.82 18.39
C GLY A 209 -30.18 21.06 18.63
N SER A 210 -30.22 19.73 18.59
CA SER A 210 -29.03 18.87 18.68
C SER A 210 -28.27 18.83 17.36
N CYS A 211 -26.94 18.99 17.41
CA CYS A 211 -26.09 18.74 16.25
C CYS A 211 -26.14 17.25 15.80
N THR A 212 -26.42 16.33 16.74
CA THR A 212 -26.48 14.89 16.46
C THR A 212 -27.75 14.46 15.73
N THR A 213 -28.74 15.34 15.59
CA THR A 213 -29.90 15.09 14.71
C THR A 213 -29.46 14.89 13.25
N CYS A 214 -28.40 15.58 12.82
CA CYS A 214 -27.82 15.41 11.48
C CYS A 214 -26.47 14.67 11.52
N HIS A 215 -25.68 14.85 12.59
CA HIS A 215 -24.39 14.19 12.79
C HIS A 215 -24.51 13.05 13.80
N VAL A 216 -25.16 11.96 13.43
CA VAL A 216 -25.50 10.84 14.33
C VAL A 216 -24.27 10.24 15.04
N GLY A 217 -23.12 10.21 14.36
CA GLY A 217 -21.85 9.77 14.94
C GLY A 217 -21.24 10.72 15.98
N GLY A 218 -21.79 11.93 16.12
CA GLY A 218 -21.19 13.03 16.87
C GLY A 218 -20.39 13.97 15.97
N ILE A 219 -20.29 15.23 16.36
CA ILE A 219 -19.60 16.25 15.55
C ILE A 219 -18.08 16.04 15.47
N ASP A 220 -17.51 15.34 16.44
CA ASP A 220 -16.08 15.03 16.52
C ASP A 220 -15.74 13.64 15.93
N ALA A 221 -16.74 12.91 15.42
CA ALA A 221 -16.47 11.65 14.73
C ALA A 221 -15.68 11.91 13.45
N CYS A 222 -14.67 11.08 13.15
CA CYS A 222 -13.88 11.24 11.93
C CYS A 222 -14.75 11.26 10.67
N THR A 223 -15.84 10.46 10.63
CA THR A 223 -16.79 10.40 9.51
C THR A 223 -17.67 11.64 9.34
N THR A 224 -17.67 12.56 10.31
CA THR A 224 -18.38 13.84 10.19
C THR A 224 -17.63 14.81 9.28
N CYS A 225 -16.30 14.75 9.29
CA CYS A 225 -15.43 15.61 8.49
C CYS A 225 -14.81 14.85 7.30
N HIS A 226 -14.36 13.62 7.53
CA HIS A 226 -13.71 12.76 6.55
C HIS A 226 -14.66 11.65 6.07
N GLY A 227 -14.26 10.94 5.02
CA GLY A 227 -15.06 9.87 4.44
C GLY A 227 -16.04 10.33 3.37
N SER A 228 -16.83 9.38 2.85
CA SER A 228 -17.98 9.65 1.99
C SER A 228 -19.04 8.58 2.20
N ASP A 229 -20.29 8.88 1.83
CA ASP A 229 -21.43 7.93 1.89
C ASP A 229 -21.20 6.67 1.02
N MET A 230 -20.17 6.68 0.17
CA MET A 230 -19.76 5.52 -0.66
C MET A 230 -18.82 4.56 0.09
N ARG A 231 -18.28 4.94 1.26
CA ARG A 231 -17.34 4.12 2.04
C ARG A 231 -18.01 3.44 3.22
N THR A 232 -17.72 2.16 3.40
CA THR A 232 -18.24 1.34 4.50
C THR A 232 -17.09 0.65 5.25
N GLY A 233 -17.37 0.15 6.46
CA GLY A 233 -16.41 -0.59 7.27
C GLY A 233 -15.24 0.25 7.79
N ALA A 234 -14.07 -0.39 7.99
CA ALA A 234 -12.88 0.25 8.59
C ALA A 234 -12.32 1.44 7.79
N ASN A 235 -12.69 1.57 6.51
CA ASN A 235 -12.26 2.64 5.62
C ASN A 235 -13.28 3.79 5.51
N ALA A 236 -14.40 3.73 6.25
CA ALA A 236 -15.47 4.74 6.16
C ALA A 236 -14.99 6.17 6.41
N ALA A 237 -14.01 6.35 7.31
CA ALA A 237 -13.42 7.64 7.63
C ALA A 237 -12.18 7.99 6.79
N ALA A 238 -11.70 7.10 5.92
CA ALA A 238 -10.57 7.43 5.06
C ALA A 238 -11.01 8.55 4.10
N PRO A 239 -10.30 9.68 3.98
CA PRO A 239 -10.80 10.84 3.23
C PRO A 239 -10.72 10.61 1.71
N PRO A 240 -11.84 10.59 0.97
CA PRO A 240 -11.80 10.65 -0.49
C PRO A 240 -12.08 12.07 -1.03
N SER A 241 -12.50 12.99 -0.17
CA SER A 241 -12.85 14.38 -0.50
C SER A 241 -12.25 15.30 0.53
N SER A 242 -11.73 16.45 0.09
CA SER A 242 -11.38 17.51 1.02
C SER A 242 -12.63 18.07 1.70
N LEU A 243 -12.46 18.76 2.84
CA LEU A 243 -13.54 19.48 3.53
C LEU A 243 -14.19 20.55 2.63
N SER A 244 -13.51 21.01 1.59
CA SER A 244 -14.05 21.92 0.56
C SER A 244 -14.95 21.22 -0.46
N GLY A 245 -15.18 19.90 -0.35
CA GLY A 245 -16.03 19.14 -1.26
C GLY A 245 -15.37 18.77 -2.59
N SER A 246 -14.07 19.03 -2.75
CA SER A 246 -13.34 18.61 -3.94
C SER A 246 -13.10 17.09 -3.85
N LEU A 247 -13.73 16.35 -4.76
CA LEU A 247 -13.43 14.96 -5.04
C LEU A 247 -12.23 14.88 -5.99
N ALA A 248 -11.09 15.45 -5.58
CA ALA A 248 -9.85 15.16 -6.28
C ALA A 248 -9.43 13.74 -5.86
N SER A 249 -8.94 12.98 -6.85
CA SER A 249 -8.35 11.64 -6.74
C SER A 249 -7.90 11.25 -5.32
N ASP A 250 -8.29 10.06 -4.88
CA ASP A 250 -7.95 9.57 -3.54
C ASP A 250 -6.85 8.49 -3.56
N PRO A 251 -5.58 8.87 -3.34
CA PRO A 251 -4.47 7.95 -3.10
C PRO A 251 -4.70 6.98 -1.95
N HIS A 252 -5.48 7.34 -0.93
CA HIS A 252 -5.74 6.42 0.18
C HIS A 252 -6.45 5.17 -0.32
N ALA A 253 -7.38 5.29 -1.27
CA ALA A 253 -8.09 4.14 -1.83
C ALA A 253 -7.13 3.12 -2.47
N ILE A 254 -6.12 3.61 -3.20
CA ILE A 254 -5.13 2.77 -3.89
C ILE A 254 -4.25 2.02 -2.87
N HIS A 255 -3.92 2.67 -1.76
CA HIS A 255 -3.08 2.07 -0.72
C HIS A 255 -3.87 1.17 0.24
N LEU A 256 -5.07 1.59 0.68
CA LEU A 256 -5.88 0.86 1.66
C LEU A 256 -6.56 -0.39 1.08
N ASN A 257 -6.87 -0.39 -0.21
CA ASN A 257 -7.50 -1.54 -0.86
C ASN A 257 -6.49 -2.49 -1.52
N GLY A 258 -5.22 -2.07 -1.64
CA GLY A 258 -4.22 -2.73 -2.48
C GLY A 258 -4.42 -2.40 -3.97
N GLY A 259 -3.32 -2.39 -4.74
CA GLY A 259 -3.31 -2.02 -6.17
C GLY A 259 -3.19 -3.22 -7.11
N THR A 260 -3.07 -2.92 -8.42
CA THR A 260 -2.83 -3.91 -9.50
C THR A 260 -1.43 -4.54 -9.46
N LEU A 261 -0.49 -3.93 -8.73
CA LEU A 261 0.73 -4.60 -8.28
C LEU A 261 0.43 -5.19 -6.91
N PRO A 262 0.84 -6.44 -6.63
CA PRO A 262 0.57 -7.13 -5.37
C PRO A 262 1.44 -6.54 -4.25
N PHE A 263 1.12 -5.32 -3.85
CA PHE A 263 1.52 -4.73 -2.58
C PHE A 263 0.41 -4.99 -1.57
N ALA A 264 0.79 -5.41 -0.37
CA ALA A 264 -0.15 -5.47 0.74
C ALA A 264 -0.88 -4.13 0.92
N ALA A 265 -2.15 -4.19 1.31
CA ALA A 265 -2.89 -3.02 1.76
C ALA A 265 -2.10 -2.31 2.87
N VAL A 266 -1.82 -1.02 2.65
CA VAL A 266 -1.08 -0.18 3.60
C VAL A 266 -2.09 0.37 4.60
N LYS A 267 -1.88 0.10 5.89
CA LYS A 267 -2.76 0.63 6.95
C LYS A 267 -2.48 2.12 7.15
N CYS A 268 -3.44 2.89 7.66
CA CYS A 268 -3.23 4.32 7.92
C CYS A 268 -1.96 4.58 8.78
N ASN A 269 -1.79 3.81 9.86
CA ASN A 269 -0.64 3.90 10.77
C ASN A 269 0.69 3.47 10.16
N ASP A 270 0.69 2.80 9.01
CA ASP A 270 1.92 2.53 8.26
C ASP A 270 2.43 3.78 7.55
N CYS A 271 1.56 4.75 7.24
CA CYS A 271 1.92 5.99 6.54
C CYS A 271 2.13 7.16 7.50
N HIS A 272 1.13 7.43 8.34
CA HIS A 272 1.15 8.56 9.26
C HIS A 272 0.48 8.18 10.58
N VAL A 273 0.74 8.95 11.63
CA VAL A 273 0.01 8.82 12.89
C VAL A 273 -1.44 9.21 12.63
N VAL A 274 -2.38 8.31 12.87
CA VAL A 274 -3.81 8.64 12.85
C VAL A 274 -4.15 9.32 14.18
N PRO A 275 -4.70 10.55 14.15
CA PRO A 275 -5.06 11.25 15.37
C PRO A 275 -6.24 10.59 16.07
N ASP A 276 -6.16 10.41 17.39
CA ASP A 276 -7.23 9.82 18.21
C ASP A 276 -8.41 10.79 18.43
N THR A 277 -8.17 12.11 18.29
CA THR A 277 -9.17 13.17 18.50
C THR A 277 -9.01 14.27 17.46
N VAL A 278 -10.10 14.99 17.14
CA VAL A 278 -10.08 16.11 16.19
C VAL A 278 -9.10 17.23 16.58
N SER A 279 -8.84 17.42 17.87
CA SER A 279 -7.92 18.42 18.42
C SER A 279 -6.52 17.87 18.72
N ALA A 280 -6.22 16.63 18.32
CA ALA A 280 -4.89 16.07 18.54
C ALA A 280 -3.82 16.90 17.80
N PRO A 281 -2.62 17.05 18.38
CA PRO A 281 -1.52 17.73 17.71
C PRO A 281 -1.28 17.17 16.29
N GLY A 282 -1.23 18.04 15.29
CA GLY A 282 -1.05 17.67 13.88
C GLY A 282 -2.32 17.34 13.09
N HIS A 283 -3.52 17.43 13.69
CA HIS A 283 -4.78 17.27 12.95
C HIS A 283 -5.46 18.61 12.61
N LEU A 284 -5.84 19.41 13.60
CA LEU A 284 -6.39 20.75 13.40
C LEU A 284 -5.43 21.78 14.00
N GLY A 285 -4.63 22.41 13.13
CA GLY A 285 -3.68 23.46 13.48
C GLY A 285 -4.20 24.88 13.23
N GLY A 286 -3.36 25.88 13.54
CA GLY A 286 -3.69 27.30 13.41
C GLY A 286 -3.79 27.83 11.97
N ASP A 287 -3.49 27.01 10.97
CA ASP A 287 -3.51 27.38 9.53
C ASP A 287 -4.61 26.65 8.73
N LEU A 288 -5.51 25.94 9.42
CA LEU A 288 -6.60 25.13 8.84
C LEU A 288 -6.14 23.93 8.01
N ARG A 289 -4.86 23.57 8.05
CA ARG A 289 -4.30 22.38 7.39
C ARG A 289 -3.98 21.34 8.46
N ALA A 290 -4.10 20.07 8.09
CA ALA A 290 -3.60 18.99 8.93
C ALA A 290 -2.09 18.86 8.72
N GLU A 291 -1.31 18.98 9.78
CA GLU A 291 0.12 18.69 9.76
C GLU A 291 0.36 17.19 9.91
N ILE A 292 0.46 16.51 8.76
CA ILE A 292 0.66 15.05 8.71
C ILE A 292 1.96 14.68 9.43
N THR A 293 1.84 14.00 10.57
CA THR A 293 2.98 13.39 11.24
C THR A 293 3.22 12.00 10.67
N LEU A 294 4.25 11.85 9.84
CA LEU A 294 4.60 10.55 9.24
C LEU A 294 4.96 9.50 10.30
N SER A 295 4.65 8.24 10.02
CA SER A 295 4.96 7.09 10.89
C SER A 295 6.45 6.74 10.84
N ASP A 296 6.93 5.93 11.78
CA ASP A 296 8.30 5.40 11.75
C ASP A 296 8.55 4.52 10.52
N ARG A 297 7.52 3.79 10.06
CA ARG A 297 7.62 2.98 8.84
C ARG A 297 7.80 3.85 7.61
N ALA A 298 7.04 4.93 7.49
CA ALA A 298 7.15 5.89 6.39
C ALA A 298 8.50 6.66 6.42
N LYS A 299 9.10 6.85 7.60
CA LYS A 299 10.39 7.54 7.77
C LYS A 299 11.61 6.64 7.55
N ARG A 300 11.44 5.31 7.45
CA ARG A 300 12.55 4.35 7.45
C ARG A 300 13.59 4.68 6.36
N GLY A 301 14.82 4.98 6.79
CA GLY A 301 15.93 5.29 5.89
C GLY A 301 15.81 6.63 5.15
N VAL A 302 14.92 7.53 5.59
CA VAL A 302 14.71 8.86 5.01
C VAL A 302 14.84 9.92 6.09
N SER A 303 15.83 10.79 5.96
CA SER A 303 16.13 11.84 6.96
C SER A 303 15.20 13.05 6.89
N ASP A 304 14.66 13.37 5.71
CA ASP A 304 13.75 14.51 5.48
C ASP A 304 12.37 14.01 5.00
N ALA A 305 11.79 13.07 5.76
CA ALA A 305 10.52 12.49 5.38
C ALA A 305 9.39 13.53 5.56
N LYS A 306 8.66 13.84 4.48
CA LYS A 306 7.62 14.87 4.49
C LYS A 306 6.59 14.71 3.37
N TYR A 307 5.46 15.37 3.55
CA TYR A 307 4.53 15.70 2.46
C TYR A 307 4.68 17.19 2.12
N ASP A 308 4.93 17.50 0.85
CA ASP A 308 4.93 18.87 0.33
C ASP A 308 3.58 19.17 -0.32
N ALA A 309 2.78 20.01 0.34
CA ALA A 309 1.45 20.39 -0.14
C ALA A 309 1.48 21.31 -1.38
N THR A 310 2.61 21.95 -1.67
CA THR A 310 2.78 22.82 -2.86
C THR A 310 2.97 21.98 -4.11
N THR A 311 3.90 21.04 -4.06
CA THR A 311 4.20 20.12 -5.17
C THR A 311 3.29 18.90 -5.18
N LYS A 312 2.52 18.69 -4.11
CA LYS A 312 1.69 17.51 -3.88
C LYS A 312 2.52 16.24 -4.00
N SER A 313 3.69 16.20 -3.39
CA SER A 313 4.59 15.03 -3.42
C SER A 313 5.01 14.63 -2.02
N CYS A 314 5.35 13.36 -1.82
CA CYS A 314 5.94 12.91 -0.55
C CYS A 314 7.38 12.44 -0.76
N THR A 315 8.19 12.65 0.27
CA THR A 315 9.47 12.02 0.48
C THR A 315 9.30 11.04 1.64
N VAL A 316 9.24 9.74 1.35
CA VAL A 316 9.03 8.66 2.32
C VAL A 316 9.85 7.42 1.95
N SER A 317 9.88 6.41 2.82
CA SER A 317 10.59 5.15 2.63
C SER A 317 10.14 4.41 1.36
N CYS A 318 8.86 4.54 1.00
CA CYS A 318 8.27 3.84 -0.15
C CYS A 318 8.54 4.56 -1.47
N HIS A 319 8.42 5.90 -1.49
CA HIS A 319 8.58 6.74 -2.68
C HIS A 319 9.17 8.11 -2.30
N GLY A 320 9.86 8.76 -3.24
CA GLY A 320 10.38 10.12 -3.12
C GLY A 320 11.74 10.27 -2.44
N GLY A 321 12.19 9.31 -1.62
CA GLY A 321 13.52 9.38 -1.01
C GLY A 321 14.05 8.11 -0.33
N GLY A 322 13.22 7.08 -0.16
CA GLY A 322 13.61 5.84 0.51
C GLY A 322 14.39 4.84 -0.34
N PHE A 323 14.84 3.76 0.29
CA PHE A 323 15.59 2.69 -0.37
C PHE A 323 14.78 1.97 -1.46
N LEU A 324 13.44 1.98 -1.36
CA LEU A 324 12.52 1.45 -2.38
C LEU A 324 12.33 2.40 -3.55
N ALA A 325 12.75 3.66 -3.45
CA ALA A 325 12.50 4.74 -4.41
C ALA A 325 13.74 4.97 -5.29
N ARG A 326 14.17 3.94 -6.03
CA ARG A 326 15.36 3.96 -6.91
C ARG A 326 15.04 3.94 -8.41
N GLY A 327 13.78 3.71 -8.76
CA GLY A 327 13.25 3.61 -10.12
C GLY A 327 12.99 4.95 -10.80
N GLU A 328 12.45 4.92 -12.01
CA GLU A 328 12.16 6.13 -12.80
C GLU A 328 10.88 6.83 -12.31
N GLY A 329 9.83 6.07 -11.96
CA GLY A 329 8.58 6.55 -11.37
C GLY A 329 8.61 6.80 -9.84
N LYS A 330 9.79 6.94 -9.24
CA LYS A 330 9.99 6.96 -7.78
C LYS A 330 9.37 8.15 -7.05
N THR A 331 8.93 9.20 -7.74
CA THR A 331 8.37 10.43 -7.16
C THR A 331 6.96 10.70 -7.69
N PRO A 332 5.96 9.88 -7.32
CA PRO A 332 4.60 10.09 -7.77
C PRO A 332 4.01 11.37 -7.18
N SER A 333 3.17 12.05 -7.95
CA SER A 333 2.33 13.13 -7.42
C SER A 333 1.11 12.55 -6.71
N TRP A 334 0.67 13.18 -5.63
CA TRP A 334 -0.51 12.82 -4.84
C TRP A 334 -1.80 12.77 -5.67
N THR A 335 -1.85 13.43 -6.83
CA THR A 335 -3.03 13.37 -7.70
C THR A 335 -2.87 12.44 -8.90
N GLN A 336 -1.71 11.78 -9.04
CA GLN A 336 -1.38 10.92 -10.18
C GLN A 336 -2.15 9.60 -10.14
N GLN A 337 -2.55 9.09 -11.31
CA GLN A 337 -3.33 7.86 -11.46
C GLN A 337 -2.71 6.86 -12.45
N ASP A 338 -1.45 7.07 -12.84
CA ASP A 338 -0.79 6.19 -13.79
C ASP A 338 -0.56 4.80 -13.19
N LYS A 339 -0.64 3.78 -14.05
CA LYS A 339 -0.28 2.41 -13.67
C LYS A 339 1.22 2.35 -13.42
N ILE A 340 1.60 1.86 -12.25
CA ILE A 340 3.00 1.61 -11.87
C ILE A 340 3.45 0.28 -12.48
N ALA A 341 4.65 0.25 -13.06
CA ALA A 341 5.31 -0.92 -13.63
C ALA A 341 6.57 -1.32 -12.83
N CYS A 342 7.09 -2.52 -13.10
CA CYS A 342 8.39 -2.94 -12.58
C CYS A 342 9.47 -1.96 -13.08
N GLY A 343 10.25 -1.37 -12.17
CA GLY A 343 11.23 -0.34 -12.50
C GLY A 343 10.85 1.08 -12.08
N ASP A 344 9.59 1.32 -11.71
CA ASP A 344 9.15 2.63 -11.23
C ASP A 344 9.51 2.86 -9.77
N CYS A 345 9.35 1.84 -8.94
CA CYS A 345 9.74 1.89 -7.53
C CYS A 345 11.24 1.68 -7.38
N HIS A 346 11.75 0.49 -7.69
CA HIS A 346 13.18 0.17 -7.60
C HIS A 346 13.80 0.02 -8.99
N ALA A 347 15.12 0.21 -9.08
CA ALA A 347 15.83 -0.02 -10.33
C ALA A 347 15.79 -1.50 -10.74
N VAL A 348 15.64 -1.78 -12.03
CA VAL A 348 15.64 -3.13 -12.64
C VAL A 348 16.58 -3.16 -13.85
N GLY A 349 17.18 -4.32 -14.14
CA GLY A 349 18.06 -4.53 -15.29
C GLY A 349 19.36 -3.71 -15.25
N ALA A 350 19.88 -3.32 -16.43
CA ALA A 350 21.13 -2.58 -16.59
C ALA A 350 21.20 -1.24 -15.82
N LYS A 351 20.05 -0.69 -15.39
CA LYS A 351 19.97 0.57 -14.64
C LYS A 351 20.11 0.40 -13.12
N GLY A 352 20.11 -0.83 -12.60
CA GLY A 352 20.31 -1.14 -11.16
C GLY A 352 21.76 -1.11 -10.68
N GLN A 353 22.73 -1.01 -11.59
CA GLN A 353 24.17 -1.18 -11.32
C GLN A 353 24.80 -0.13 -10.39
N GLY A 354 24.10 0.96 -10.08
CA GLY A 354 24.67 2.11 -9.36
C GLY A 354 24.67 2.04 -7.83
N SER A 355 24.02 1.05 -7.19
CA SER A 355 24.02 0.95 -5.71
C SER A 355 24.10 -0.46 -5.12
N THR A 356 23.84 -1.48 -5.92
CA THR A 356 24.09 -2.89 -5.61
C THR A 356 24.19 -3.61 -6.96
N PRO A 357 25.26 -4.37 -7.24
CA PRO A 357 25.33 -5.12 -8.49
C PRO A 357 24.17 -6.10 -8.55
N HIS A 358 23.24 -5.83 -9.48
CA HIS A 358 22.07 -6.65 -9.71
C HIS A 358 22.22 -7.27 -11.09
N TYR A 359 21.85 -8.55 -11.21
CA TYR A 359 21.85 -9.28 -12.48
C TYR A 359 21.12 -8.46 -13.55
N GLY A 360 21.79 -8.20 -14.67
CA GLY A 360 21.27 -7.36 -15.76
C GLY A 360 20.17 -8.01 -16.60
N GLY A 361 19.66 -9.19 -16.24
CA GLY A 361 18.61 -9.90 -16.96
C GLY A 361 17.26 -9.95 -16.23
N ASN A 362 16.23 -10.41 -16.94
CA ASN A 362 14.83 -10.37 -16.48
C ASN A 362 14.37 -11.65 -15.74
N ASP A 363 15.28 -12.58 -15.43
CA ASP A 363 14.95 -13.85 -14.75
C ASP A 363 14.89 -13.70 -13.21
N CYS A 364 14.12 -12.72 -12.74
CA CYS A 364 14.03 -12.37 -11.32
C CYS A 364 13.66 -13.57 -10.43
N ALA A 365 12.80 -14.45 -10.95
CA ALA A 365 12.33 -15.64 -10.26
C ALA A 365 13.42 -16.66 -9.93
N ASN A 366 14.63 -16.57 -10.49
CA ASN A 366 15.73 -17.45 -10.09
C ASN A 366 16.27 -17.11 -8.70
N CYS A 367 16.29 -15.81 -8.37
CA CYS A 367 16.85 -15.31 -7.10
C CYS A 367 15.76 -15.02 -6.07
N HIS A 368 14.59 -14.55 -6.50
CA HIS A 368 13.50 -14.12 -5.63
C HIS A 368 12.41 -15.19 -5.43
N ARG A 369 12.80 -16.47 -5.43
CA ARG A 369 11.90 -17.66 -5.47
C ARG A 369 10.83 -17.73 -4.36
N GLN A 370 10.98 -16.96 -3.29
CA GLN A 370 10.00 -16.89 -2.21
C GLN A 370 8.94 -15.81 -2.43
N GLY A 371 9.31 -14.70 -3.07
CA GLY A 371 8.39 -13.61 -3.35
C GLY A 371 7.71 -13.74 -4.72
N ILE A 372 8.39 -14.37 -5.68
CA ILE A 372 7.94 -14.45 -7.06
C ILE A 372 8.27 -15.79 -7.72
N GLU A 373 7.48 -16.17 -8.72
CA GLU A 373 7.72 -17.32 -9.59
C GLU A 373 7.63 -16.95 -11.08
N ARG A 374 8.17 -17.81 -11.94
CA ARG A 374 8.12 -17.63 -13.40
C ARG A 374 6.86 -18.26 -13.99
N CYS A 375 6.06 -17.49 -14.69
CA CYS A 375 4.95 -18.00 -15.47
C CYS A 375 5.49 -18.67 -16.74
N THR A 376 5.21 -19.96 -16.95
CA THR A 376 5.61 -20.67 -18.17
C THR A 376 4.41 -20.83 -19.11
N PRO A 377 4.60 -20.87 -20.45
CA PRO A 377 3.49 -21.10 -21.39
C PRO A 377 2.71 -22.42 -21.16
N ALA A 378 3.27 -23.35 -20.37
CA ALA A 378 2.65 -24.61 -19.99
C ALA A 378 1.69 -24.49 -18.78
N SER A 379 1.66 -23.36 -18.06
CA SER A 379 0.68 -23.14 -17.01
C SER A 379 -0.65 -22.72 -17.64
N SER A 380 -1.61 -23.64 -17.76
CA SER A 380 -3.00 -23.35 -18.15
C SER A 380 -3.78 -22.61 -17.04
N ASP A 381 -3.08 -21.87 -16.18
CA ASP A 381 -3.64 -21.17 -15.04
C ASP A 381 -4.09 -19.78 -15.49
N ALA A 382 -5.39 -19.51 -15.40
CA ALA A 382 -5.97 -18.22 -15.77
C ALA A 382 -5.37 -17.04 -14.98
N THR A 383 -4.74 -17.31 -13.83
CA THR A 383 -4.06 -16.30 -13.01
C THR A 383 -2.70 -15.86 -13.57
N CYS A 384 -2.07 -16.64 -14.46
CA CYS A 384 -0.84 -16.24 -15.16
C CYS A 384 -1.08 -15.24 -16.30
N LEU A 385 -2.34 -15.01 -16.71
CA LEU A 385 -2.74 -14.08 -17.76
C LEU A 385 -2.90 -12.63 -17.28
N GLU A 386 -2.93 -12.39 -15.96
CA GLU A 386 -2.81 -11.05 -15.37
C GLU A 386 -1.34 -10.64 -15.31
N ILE A 387 -0.75 -10.48 -16.48
CA ILE A 387 0.63 -10.09 -16.66
C ILE A 387 0.85 -8.73 -15.99
N VAL A 388 1.72 -8.69 -14.97
CA VAL A 388 2.42 -7.44 -14.59
C VAL A 388 3.28 -7.03 -15.80
N ALA A 389 2.74 -6.17 -16.65
CA ALA A 389 3.40 -5.44 -17.74
C ALA A 389 4.48 -6.22 -18.55
N GLY A 390 4.10 -7.32 -19.20
CA GLY A 390 4.99 -8.10 -20.09
C GLY A 390 6.15 -8.86 -19.41
N THR A 391 6.20 -8.95 -18.09
CA THR A 391 7.38 -9.52 -17.38
C THR A 391 7.40 -11.04 -17.21
N GLY A 392 6.24 -11.71 -17.32
CA GLY A 392 6.15 -13.17 -17.19
C GLY A 392 6.41 -13.71 -15.78
N ILE A 393 6.17 -12.88 -14.75
CA ILE A 393 6.41 -13.19 -13.33
C ILE A 393 5.09 -13.06 -12.54
N ARG A 394 4.87 -13.99 -11.60
CA ARG A 394 3.78 -13.94 -10.60
C ARG A 394 4.37 -13.71 -9.21
N PHE A 395 3.72 -12.90 -8.39
CA PHE A 395 4.05 -12.81 -6.96
C PHE A 395 3.35 -13.92 -6.18
N LEU A 396 4.09 -14.62 -5.34
CA LEU A 396 3.59 -15.70 -4.50
C LEU A 396 2.85 -15.17 -3.27
N ASP A 397 3.33 -14.06 -2.72
CA ASP A 397 2.74 -13.40 -1.57
C ASP A 397 2.89 -11.88 -1.67
N ALA A 398 1.78 -11.20 -1.96
CA ALA A 398 1.69 -9.75 -2.03
C ALA A 398 2.10 -9.04 -0.72
N SER A 399 1.95 -9.73 0.42
CA SER A 399 2.26 -9.16 1.74
C SER A 399 3.77 -9.00 1.97
N THR A 400 4.58 -9.76 1.24
CA THR A 400 6.05 -9.71 1.30
C THR A 400 6.64 -8.70 0.32
N HIS A 401 5.86 -8.15 -0.61
CA HIS A 401 6.35 -7.13 -1.53
C HIS A 401 6.14 -5.73 -0.95
N GLY A 402 7.23 -4.98 -0.75
CA GLY A 402 7.20 -3.63 -0.16
C GLY A 402 7.32 -3.57 1.37
N ASP A 403 7.64 -4.69 2.03
CA ASP A 403 7.96 -4.74 3.46
C ASP A 403 9.40 -4.27 3.79
N GLY A 404 10.20 -4.07 2.74
CA GLY A 404 11.60 -3.66 2.83
C GLY A 404 12.60 -4.79 2.93
N ARG A 405 12.16 -6.04 2.75
CA ARG A 405 13.01 -7.22 2.63
C ARG A 405 13.02 -7.69 1.18
N ALA A 406 14.17 -8.21 0.75
CA ALA A 406 14.27 -8.93 -0.51
C ALA A 406 14.20 -10.43 -0.18
N PRO A 407 13.07 -11.11 -0.42
CA PRO A 407 12.97 -12.54 -0.17
C PRO A 407 13.82 -13.27 -1.21
N LEU A 408 15.07 -13.57 -0.84
CA LEU A 408 15.99 -14.37 -1.64
C LEU A 408 15.72 -15.86 -1.37
N GLY A 409 16.16 -16.73 -2.28
CA GLY A 409 15.87 -18.16 -2.33
C GLY A 409 15.65 -18.88 -0.99
N ASN A 410 16.52 -18.66 0.00
CA ASN A 410 16.36 -19.21 1.37
C ASN A 410 16.10 -18.13 2.44
N ALA A 411 15.05 -18.32 3.22
CA ALA A 411 14.53 -17.35 4.17
C ALA A 411 15.46 -17.25 5.38
N GLY A 412 15.77 -16.03 5.83
CA GLY A 412 16.64 -15.82 6.99
C GLY A 412 18.14 -16.01 6.69
N ALA A 413 18.51 -16.23 5.43
CA ALA A 413 19.88 -16.32 4.97
C ALA A 413 20.32 -15.06 4.20
N GLU A 414 19.52 -13.99 4.22
CA GLU A 414 19.77 -12.78 3.45
C GLU A 414 21.14 -12.17 3.82
N GLY A 415 21.93 -11.83 2.80
CA GLY A 415 23.30 -11.32 3.00
C GLY A 415 24.37 -12.40 3.20
N THR A 416 24.01 -13.70 3.09
CA THR A 416 24.97 -14.82 3.07
C THR A 416 24.95 -15.53 1.72
N CYS A 417 25.97 -16.34 1.41
CA CYS A 417 25.97 -17.23 0.24
C CYS A 417 24.76 -18.18 0.25
N PHE A 418 24.21 -18.47 1.44
CA PHE A 418 23.10 -19.40 1.60
C PHE A 418 21.75 -18.86 1.12
N ALA A 419 21.65 -17.54 0.91
CA ALA A 419 20.47 -16.95 0.27
C ALA A 419 20.22 -17.54 -1.12
N CYS A 420 21.29 -17.90 -1.84
CA CYS A 420 21.25 -18.45 -3.19
C CYS A 420 21.66 -19.94 -3.25
N HIS A 421 22.54 -20.40 -2.35
CA HIS A 421 23.12 -21.74 -2.37
C HIS A 421 22.77 -22.59 -1.13
N GLY A 422 22.26 -23.80 -1.29
CA GLY A 422 22.25 -24.82 -0.22
C GLY A 422 21.55 -24.48 1.10
N THR A 423 21.55 -25.42 2.04
CA THR A 423 21.09 -25.19 3.42
C THR A 423 22.23 -25.50 4.40
N ALA A 424 22.58 -24.52 5.23
CA ALA A 424 23.51 -24.52 6.38
C ALA A 424 24.94 -25.08 6.22
N GLU A 425 25.85 -24.60 7.08
CA GLU A 425 27.32 -24.73 7.05
C GLU A 425 27.89 -26.15 6.85
N THR A 426 27.11 -27.20 7.12
CA THR A 426 27.60 -28.57 7.15
C THR A 426 27.76 -29.23 5.78
N GLN A 427 27.15 -28.69 4.71
CA GLN A 427 27.25 -29.32 3.38
C GLN A 427 28.07 -28.55 2.35
N GLY A 428 28.27 -27.24 2.52
CA GLY A 428 29.30 -26.44 1.83
C GLY A 428 29.47 -26.66 0.32
N ALA A 429 28.42 -27.14 -0.34
CA ALA A 429 28.33 -27.49 -1.74
C ALA A 429 27.18 -26.65 -2.33
N PRO A 430 27.35 -26.02 -3.50
CA PRO A 430 26.37 -25.11 -4.10
C PRO A 430 25.10 -25.81 -4.62
N ALA A 431 24.65 -26.90 -3.99
CA ALA A 431 23.38 -27.56 -4.23
C ALA A 431 22.33 -27.09 -3.18
N PRO A 432 21.13 -26.66 -3.58
CA PRO A 432 20.68 -26.58 -4.96
C PRO A 432 21.37 -25.46 -5.73
N ASP A 433 21.46 -25.63 -7.06
CA ASP A 433 21.82 -24.52 -7.94
C ASP A 433 20.75 -23.40 -7.88
N VAL A 434 21.00 -22.27 -8.55
CA VAL A 434 20.08 -21.12 -8.56
C VAL A 434 18.72 -21.41 -9.21
N LEU A 435 18.59 -22.54 -9.94
CA LEU A 435 17.33 -23.01 -10.52
C LEU A 435 16.63 -24.05 -9.62
N GLY A 436 17.20 -24.38 -8.46
CA GLY A 436 16.64 -25.37 -7.54
C GLY A 436 17.08 -26.81 -7.83
N ASN A 437 17.93 -27.05 -8.84
CA ASN A 437 18.36 -28.40 -9.17
C ASN A 437 19.29 -28.96 -8.10
N THR A 438 19.12 -30.24 -7.77
CA THR A 438 19.94 -30.95 -6.77
C THR A 438 20.62 -32.20 -7.32
N ALA A 439 20.28 -32.63 -8.53
CA ALA A 439 20.85 -33.85 -9.12
C ALA A 439 22.28 -33.62 -9.62
N ILE A 440 23.19 -34.54 -9.27
CA ILE A 440 24.61 -34.56 -9.69
C ILE A 440 24.75 -34.58 -11.21
N THR A 441 23.77 -35.12 -11.94
CA THR A 441 23.78 -35.15 -13.40
C THR A 441 23.68 -33.76 -14.04
N ASN A 442 23.29 -32.72 -13.28
CA ASN A 442 23.32 -31.35 -13.74
C ASN A 442 24.72 -30.75 -13.58
N VAL A 443 25.26 -30.18 -14.67
CA VAL A 443 26.59 -29.54 -14.69
C VAL A 443 26.71 -28.40 -13.67
N THR A 444 25.60 -27.76 -13.30
CA THR A 444 25.49 -26.70 -12.30
C THR A 444 25.58 -27.19 -10.86
N VAL A 445 25.41 -28.49 -10.61
CA VAL A 445 25.48 -29.12 -9.28
C VAL A 445 26.72 -30.01 -9.18
N GLY A 446 26.78 -31.04 -10.03
CA GLY A 446 27.84 -32.05 -10.11
C GLY A 446 28.27 -32.66 -8.79
N LEU A 447 29.54 -33.07 -8.73
CA LEU A 447 30.12 -33.90 -7.67
C LEU A 447 30.59 -33.14 -6.42
N HIS A 448 30.11 -31.91 -6.17
CA HIS A 448 30.54 -31.14 -4.99
C HIS A 448 30.33 -31.92 -3.69
N ALA A 449 29.14 -32.51 -3.49
CA ALA A 449 28.80 -33.23 -2.28
C ALA A 449 29.74 -34.43 -2.03
N GLN A 450 30.17 -35.13 -3.07
CA GLN A 450 31.08 -36.27 -2.97
C GLN A 450 32.48 -35.85 -2.52
N HIS A 451 33.03 -34.77 -3.10
CA HIS A 451 34.32 -34.23 -2.68
C HIS A 451 34.27 -33.73 -1.23
N ARG A 452 33.18 -33.04 -0.84
CA ARG A 452 32.97 -32.60 0.55
C ARG A 452 32.88 -33.77 1.52
N ALA A 453 32.15 -34.84 1.16
CA ALA A 453 32.05 -36.05 1.97
C ALA A 453 33.41 -36.77 2.14
N ALA A 454 34.31 -36.64 1.16
CA ALA A 454 35.70 -37.11 1.25
C ALA A 454 36.61 -36.19 2.09
N GLY A 455 36.08 -35.11 2.68
CA GLY A 455 36.82 -34.20 3.54
C GLY A 455 37.63 -33.13 2.80
N LEU A 456 37.39 -32.91 1.50
CA LEU A 456 38.04 -31.85 0.73
C LEU A 456 37.36 -30.50 0.99
N PRO A 457 38.07 -29.48 1.50
CA PRO A 457 37.53 -28.12 1.53
C PRO A 457 37.52 -27.51 0.12
N CYS A 458 36.58 -26.58 -0.13
CA CYS A 458 36.38 -25.96 -1.45
C CYS A 458 37.65 -25.31 -2.00
N GLN A 459 38.43 -24.66 -1.12
CA GLN A 459 39.68 -23.98 -1.47
C GLN A 459 40.77 -24.93 -1.98
N ARG A 460 40.59 -26.25 -1.91
CA ARG A 460 41.51 -27.20 -2.56
C ARG A 460 41.27 -27.33 -4.06
N CYS A 461 40.12 -26.91 -4.55
CA CYS A 461 39.77 -26.96 -5.96
C CYS A 461 39.91 -25.59 -6.59
N HIS A 462 39.17 -24.60 -6.10
CA HIS A 462 39.09 -23.28 -6.70
C HIS A 462 39.08 -22.17 -5.65
N VAL A 463 39.35 -20.95 -6.10
CA VAL A 463 39.19 -19.75 -5.26
C VAL A 463 37.71 -19.59 -4.94
N VAL A 464 37.37 -19.56 -3.64
CA VAL A 464 35.99 -19.39 -3.18
C VAL A 464 35.73 -17.89 -2.99
N PRO A 465 34.74 -17.31 -3.69
CA PRO A 465 34.34 -15.91 -3.51
C PRO A 465 33.98 -15.59 -2.05
N THR A 466 34.39 -14.42 -1.57
CA THR A 466 33.97 -13.87 -0.27
C THR A 466 32.69 -13.05 -0.42
N ASN A 467 32.54 -12.33 -1.54
CA ASN A 467 31.37 -11.56 -1.89
C ASN A 467 30.78 -12.04 -3.22
N VAL A 468 29.47 -11.82 -3.40
CA VAL A 468 28.76 -12.16 -4.65
C VAL A 468 29.30 -11.41 -5.86
N THR A 469 29.97 -10.28 -5.65
CA THR A 469 30.54 -9.40 -6.69
C THR A 469 32.03 -9.64 -6.91
N ASP A 470 32.63 -10.60 -6.22
CA ASP A 470 34.03 -10.95 -6.46
C ASP A 470 34.16 -11.58 -7.85
N ARG A 471 35.36 -11.45 -8.42
CA ARG A 471 35.68 -11.98 -9.75
C ARG A 471 35.34 -13.46 -9.88
N GLY A 472 34.65 -13.82 -10.96
CA GLY A 472 34.26 -15.20 -11.24
C GLY A 472 32.99 -15.65 -10.51
N HIS A 473 32.14 -14.70 -10.10
CA HIS A 473 30.84 -14.97 -9.48
C HIS A 473 29.69 -14.33 -10.29
N ILE A 474 29.01 -13.28 -9.81
CA ILE A 474 27.94 -12.58 -10.57
C ILE A 474 28.40 -11.19 -11.03
N ASP A 475 29.71 -11.03 -11.22
CA ASP A 475 30.37 -9.76 -11.47
C ASP A 475 30.29 -9.31 -12.94
N ASP A 476 30.34 -10.22 -13.91
CA ASP A 476 30.35 -9.89 -15.34
C ASP A 476 29.51 -10.85 -16.22
N ASP A 477 30.15 -11.60 -17.12
CA ASP A 477 29.48 -12.40 -18.14
C ASP A 477 29.10 -13.79 -17.60
N ARG A 478 28.20 -14.47 -18.33
CA ARG A 478 27.76 -15.82 -17.95
C ARG A 478 28.37 -16.85 -18.88
N PRO A 479 28.68 -18.06 -18.37
CA PRO A 479 28.55 -18.53 -16.99
C PRO A 479 29.72 -18.13 -16.08
N ALA A 480 29.51 -18.13 -14.75
CA ALA A 480 30.55 -17.82 -13.76
C ALA A 480 31.88 -18.56 -14.02
N GLU A 481 32.98 -17.81 -13.98
CA GLU A 481 34.33 -18.28 -14.26
C GLU A 481 34.97 -18.88 -13.01
N VAL A 482 35.35 -20.16 -13.10
CA VAL A 482 36.06 -20.83 -12.01
C VAL A 482 37.56 -20.64 -12.17
N THR A 483 38.19 -19.98 -11.20
CA THR A 483 39.66 -19.92 -11.09
C THR A 483 40.15 -21.01 -10.14
N PHE A 484 40.92 -21.97 -10.64
CA PHE A 484 41.48 -23.06 -9.83
C PHE A 484 42.51 -22.54 -8.81
N ASP A 485 42.53 -23.15 -7.62
CA ASP A 485 43.44 -22.80 -6.54
C ASP A 485 44.85 -23.37 -6.76
N ALA A 486 45.87 -22.78 -6.14
CA ALA A 486 47.26 -23.23 -6.22
C ALA A 486 47.47 -24.68 -5.73
N PHE A 487 46.57 -25.21 -4.88
CA PHE A 487 46.57 -26.63 -4.53
C PHE A 487 46.19 -27.50 -5.73
N ALA A 488 45.17 -27.12 -6.50
CA ALA A 488 44.70 -27.89 -7.66
C ALA A 488 45.75 -27.98 -8.76
N SER A 489 46.61 -26.96 -8.90
CA SER A 489 47.75 -26.97 -9.84
C SER A 489 48.98 -27.73 -9.32
N GLY A 490 48.98 -28.19 -8.07
CA GLY A 490 50.12 -28.85 -7.43
C GLY A 490 51.23 -27.90 -6.93
N GLY A 491 51.13 -26.61 -7.28
CA GLY A 491 52.15 -25.60 -6.97
C GLY A 491 52.32 -25.30 -5.47
N TYR A 492 51.32 -25.61 -4.65
CA TYR A 492 51.42 -25.50 -3.19
C TYR A 492 52.52 -26.40 -2.59
N TYR A 493 52.82 -27.54 -3.22
CA TYR A 493 53.76 -28.55 -2.67
C TYR A 493 55.10 -28.57 -3.37
N ASN A 494 55.07 -28.40 -4.68
CA ASN A 494 56.25 -28.39 -5.52
C ASN A 494 56.15 -27.14 -6.40
N PRO A 495 56.87 -26.05 -6.06
CA PRO A 495 56.88 -24.83 -6.87
C PRO A 495 57.30 -25.08 -8.33
N GLN A 496 57.99 -26.19 -8.60
CA GLN A 496 58.40 -26.63 -9.93
C GLN A 496 57.32 -27.46 -10.65
N LEU A 497 56.28 -27.92 -9.94
CA LEU A 497 55.08 -28.54 -10.50
C LEU A 497 54.02 -27.46 -10.72
N SER A 498 53.86 -27.04 -11.97
CA SER A 498 52.83 -26.09 -12.38
C SER A 498 51.90 -26.77 -13.37
N LEU A 499 51.02 -27.64 -12.87
CA LEU A 499 49.93 -28.15 -13.70
C LEU A 499 48.97 -26.99 -14.03
N ASN A 500 48.22 -27.14 -15.11
CA ASN A 500 47.28 -26.13 -15.56
C ASN A 500 45.86 -26.73 -15.53
N PRO A 501 45.20 -26.79 -14.36
CA PRO A 501 43.91 -27.43 -14.23
C PRO A 501 42.89 -26.78 -15.16
N THR A 502 42.16 -27.60 -15.90
CA THR A 502 41.13 -27.13 -16.81
C THR A 502 39.80 -27.82 -16.56
N TRP A 503 38.75 -27.09 -16.86
CA TRP A 503 37.37 -27.55 -16.85
C TRP A 503 36.75 -27.32 -18.23
N ASP A 504 36.22 -28.37 -18.84
CA ASP A 504 35.43 -28.27 -20.06
C ASP A 504 33.94 -28.44 -19.72
N ARG A 505 33.20 -27.34 -19.84
CA ARG A 505 31.76 -27.28 -19.57
C ARG A 505 30.94 -28.11 -20.57
N ALA A 506 31.39 -28.26 -21.81
CA ALA A 506 30.62 -28.96 -22.85
C ALA A 506 30.59 -30.46 -22.61
N THR A 507 31.72 -31.03 -22.18
CA THR A 507 31.86 -32.46 -21.86
C THR A 507 31.66 -32.76 -20.37
N ALA A 508 31.62 -31.71 -19.55
CA ALA A 508 31.62 -31.78 -18.09
C ALA A 508 32.85 -32.52 -17.53
N THR A 509 34.04 -32.27 -18.09
CA THR A 509 35.28 -32.97 -17.71
C THR A 509 36.31 -32.03 -17.08
N CYS A 510 37.05 -32.56 -16.10
CA CYS A 510 38.21 -31.91 -15.48
C CYS A 510 39.49 -32.59 -15.95
N SER A 511 40.54 -31.83 -16.21
CA SER A 511 41.86 -32.38 -16.56
C SER A 511 43.01 -31.55 -15.98
N ASN A 512 44.22 -32.10 -15.96
CA ASN A 512 45.45 -31.43 -15.51
C ASN A 512 45.39 -30.87 -14.08
N ALA A 513 44.50 -31.40 -13.24
CA ALA A 513 44.50 -31.11 -11.81
C ALA A 513 45.36 -32.15 -11.08
N TYR A 514 46.04 -31.74 -10.00
CA TYR A 514 46.95 -32.59 -9.22
C TYR A 514 46.36 -33.98 -8.91
N CYS A 515 45.16 -34.06 -8.35
CA CYS A 515 44.51 -35.34 -8.02
C CYS A 515 44.03 -36.14 -9.25
N HIS A 516 43.84 -35.48 -10.40
CA HIS A 516 43.27 -36.04 -11.63
C HIS A 516 44.33 -36.32 -12.69
N SER A 517 45.61 -36.21 -12.34
CA SER A 517 46.73 -36.31 -13.28
C SER A 517 47.95 -36.99 -12.65
N LEU A 518 47.73 -37.82 -11.63
CA LEU A 518 48.80 -38.60 -11.01
C LEU A 518 49.19 -39.79 -11.89
N ASP A 519 50.48 -40.07 -11.94
CA ASP A 519 51.02 -41.13 -12.79
C ASP A 519 50.56 -42.53 -12.35
N GLY A 520 50.25 -43.36 -13.35
CA GLY A 520 49.88 -44.76 -13.16
C GLY A 520 48.45 -44.99 -12.68
N GLY A 521 47.63 -43.95 -12.57
CA GLY A 521 46.20 -44.07 -12.31
C GLY A 521 45.44 -44.67 -13.49
N SER A 522 44.45 -45.51 -13.21
CA SER A 522 43.58 -46.14 -14.22
C SER A 522 42.45 -45.24 -14.72
N VAL A 523 42.15 -44.14 -14.01
CA VAL A 523 41.14 -43.16 -14.43
C VAL A 523 41.83 -42.05 -15.23
N THR A 524 41.61 -42.07 -16.54
CA THR A 524 42.18 -41.10 -17.48
C THR A 524 41.22 -39.96 -17.85
N GLU A 525 39.93 -40.08 -17.46
CA GLU A 525 38.90 -39.08 -17.72
C GLU A 525 38.06 -38.87 -16.46
N TRP A 526 38.01 -37.62 -15.99
CA TRP A 526 37.33 -37.24 -14.75
C TRP A 526 36.10 -36.39 -15.07
N LYS A 527 34.91 -37.00 -15.01
CA LYS A 527 33.65 -36.35 -15.34
C LYS A 527 32.92 -35.86 -14.10
N TRP A 528 32.53 -34.59 -14.12
CA TRP A 528 31.92 -33.86 -13.01
C TRP A 528 30.47 -34.24 -12.72
N THR A 529 29.76 -34.81 -13.69
CA THR A 529 28.34 -35.15 -13.59
C THR A 529 28.09 -36.65 -13.45
N GLU A 530 29.13 -37.44 -13.19
CA GLU A 530 29.08 -38.90 -13.13
C GLU A 530 29.85 -39.44 -11.94
N THR A 531 29.19 -40.23 -11.10
CA THR A 531 29.85 -40.91 -9.98
C THR A 531 30.57 -42.17 -10.45
N LYS A 532 31.81 -42.36 -9.99
CA LYS A 532 32.57 -43.60 -10.16
C LYS A 532 33.04 -44.10 -8.79
N GLN A 533 33.00 -45.41 -8.55
CA GLN A 533 33.70 -45.98 -7.39
C GLN A 533 35.20 -45.94 -7.64
N LEU A 534 35.94 -45.39 -6.68
CA LEU A 534 37.39 -45.24 -6.76
C LEU A 534 38.06 -46.21 -5.79
N ASP A 535 39.16 -46.79 -6.24
CA ASP A 535 40.12 -47.53 -5.44
C ASP A 535 41.49 -46.83 -5.47
N CYS A 536 42.50 -47.42 -4.82
CA CYS A 536 43.84 -46.84 -4.77
C CYS A 536 44.45 -46.65 -6.18
N GLY A 537 44.19 -47.61 -7.08
CA GLY A 537 44.68 -47.62 -8.46
C GLY A 537 43.95 -46.65 -9.39
N SER A 538 42.87 -46.03 -8.92
CA SER A 538 42.08 -45.08 -9.70
C SER A 538 42.82 -43.75 -9.88
N CYS A 539 43.52 -43.31 -8.84
CA CYS A 539 44.22 -42.02 -8.84
C CYS A 539 45.69 -42.16 -9.27
N HIS A 540 46.44 -43.07 -8.64
CA HIS A 540 47.86 -43.31 -8.91
C HIS A 540 48.14 -44.80 -9.03
N GLY A 541 49.32 -45.19 -9.52
CA GLY A 541 49.69 -46.61 -9.53
C GLY A 541 49.68 -47.20 -8.12
N ALA A 542 49.12 -48.39 -7.90
CA ALA A 542 48.97 -48.97 -6.56
C ALA A 542 49.64 -50.36 -6.47
N PRO A 543 50.92 -50.47 -6.09
CA PRO A 543 51.85 -49.39 -5.71
C PRO A 543 52.40 -48.64 -6.94
N PRO A 544 52.86 -47.38 -6.79
CA PRO A 544 53.34 -46.60 -7.93
C PRO A 544 54.65 -47.21 -8.46
N SER A 545 55.01 -46.94 -9.71
CA SER A 545 56.30 -47.40 -10.28
C SER A 545 57.48 -46.56 -9.77
N MET A 546 57.22 -45.28 -9.53
CA MET A 546 58.20 -44.28 -9.09
C MET A 546 57.69 -43.54 -7.86
N THR A 547 58.61 -43.14 -6.98
CA THR A 547 58.38 -42.19 -5.90
C THR A 547 58.31 -40.76 -6.46
N LEU A 548 57.71 -39.83 -5.73
CA LEU A 548 57.69 -38.41 -6.10
C LEU A 548 59.10 -37.80 -6.28
N GLY A 549 60.10 -38.35 -5.60
CA GLY A 549 61.51 -37.98 -5.74
C GLY A 549 62.25 -38.63 -6.92
N GLY A 550 61.54 -39.29 -7.83
CA GLY A 550 62.10 -39.90 -9.04
C GLY A 550 62.88 -41.20 -8.82
N GLN A 551 62.76 -41.83 -7.64
CA GLN A 551 63.35 -43.15 -7.36
C GLN A 551 62.34 -44.27 -7.57
N PRO A 552 62.73 -45.49 -8.00
CA PRO A 552 61.81 -46.62 -8.10
C PRO A 552 61.11 -46.92 -6.76
N HIS A 553 59.79 -47.08 -6.79
CA HIS A 553 59.02 -47.38 -5.60
C HIS A 553 58.99 -48.91 -5.35
N PRO A 554 59.20 -49.38 -4.10
CA PRO A 554 59.09 -50.80 -3.77
C PRO A 554 57.70 -51.35 -4.13
N GLN A 555 57.62 -52.41 -4.94
CA GLN A 555 56.34 -52.99 -5.35
C GLN A 555 55.72 -53.84 -4.22
N ASN A 556 55.39 -53.20 -3.09
CA ASN A 556 54.79 -53.80 -1.90
C ASN A 556 53.41 -53.17 -1.65
N THR A 557 52.40 -54.00 -1.44
CA THR A 557 51.01 -53.60 -1.18
C THR A 557 50.68 -53.42 0.29
N ALA A 558 51.62 -53.71 1.21
CA ALA A 558 51.50 -53.42 2.64
C ALA A 558 51.79 -51.93 2.93
N CYS A 559 51.02 -51.04 2.31
CA CYS A 559 51.22 -49.58 2.32
C CYS A 559 51.38 -48.96 3.73
N PRO A 560 50.62 -49.37 4.77
CA PRO A 560 50.75 -48.78 6.11
C PRO A 560 52.13 -48.99 6.75
N LEU A 561 52.94 -49.95 6.28
CA LEU A 561 54.30 -50.16 6.80
C LEU A 561 55.24 -49.00 6.48
N CYS A 562 55.01 -48.29 5.37
CA CYS A 562 55.87 -47.22 4.87
C CYS A 562 55.17 -45.85 4.85
N HIS A 563 53.83 -45.83 4.85
CA HIS A 563 52.99 -44.63 4.77
C HIS A 563 52.13 -44.48 6.03
N SER A 564 52.68 -44.82 7.20
CA SER A 564 51.93 -45.01 8.42
C SER A 564 51.12 -43.78 8.85
N SER A 565 51.67 -42.59 8.62
CA SER A 565 51.04 -41.29 8.89
C SER A 565 49.80 -41.01 8.03
N ALA A 566 49.67 -41.63 6.85
CA ALA A 566 48.51 -41.49 5.98
C ALA A 566 47.35 -42.41 6.40
N TYR A 567 47.61 -43.35 7.32
CA TYR A 567 46.61 -44.27 7.86
C TYR A 567 46.23 -43.89 9.29
N ARG A 568 44.96 -44.05 9.61
CA ARG A 568 44.45 -44.01 10.99
C ARG A 568 44.70 -45.35 11.67
N SER A 569 44.52 -45.38 13.00
CA SER A 569 44.68 -46.58 13.81
C SER A 569 43.73 -47.73 13.44
N ASP A 570 42.63 -47.43 12.76
CA ASP A 570 41.66 -48.40 12.24
C ASP A 570 42.00 -48.93 10.83
N GLY A 571 43.12 -48.47 10.25
CA GLY A 571 43.56 -48.84 8.90
C GLY A 571 42.87 -48.05 7.77
N SER A 572 42.01 -47.07 8.08
CA SER A 572 41.45 -46.16 7.08
C SER A 572 42.46 -45.08 6.68
N LEU A 573 42.35 -44.55 5.46
CA LEU A 573 43.16 -43.39 5.03
C LEU A 573 42.67 -42.13 5.73
N ASP A 574 43.61 -41.31 6.21
CA ASP A 574 43.33 -39.95 6.67
C ASP A 574 43.35 -38.98 5.48
N PRO A 575 42.22 -38.48 4.97
CA PRO A 575 42.20 -37.65 3.77
C PRO A 575 43.04 -36.38 3.92
N ALA A 576 43.09 -35.80 5.13
CA ALA A 576 43.87 -34.61 5.43
C ALA A 576 45.40 -34.84 5.33
N ARG A 577 45.85 -36.10 5.35
CA ARG A 577 47.26 -36.49 5.22
C ARG A 577 47.55 -37.25 3.93
N HIS A 578 46.59 -37.97 3.38
CA HIS A 578 46.78 -38.74 2.16
C HIS A 578 46.85 -37.86 0.91
N ILE A 579 46.00 -36.84 0.81
CA ILE A 579 45.93 -35.96 -0.38
C ILE A 579 46.67 -34.63 -0.17
N ASN A 580 47.44 -34.51 0.92
CA ASN A 580 48.12 -33.28 1.29
C ASN A 580 49.42 -33.05 0.54
N GLY A 581 49.68 -33.76 -0.56
CA GLY A 581 50.88 -33.62 -1.38
C GLY A 581 52.22 -33.82 -0.66
N LYS A 582 52.24 -34.25 0.60
CA LYS A 582 53.44 -34.52 1.39
C LYS A 582 53.60 -36.02 1.59
N ILE A 583 54.82 -36.49 1.43
CA ILE A 583 55.18 -37.84 1.85
C ILE A 583 55.48 -37.79 3.34
N ASP A 584 54.43 -37.99 4.13
CA ASP A 584 54.60 -38.27 5.54
C ASP A 584 54.91 -39.78 5.65
N ARG A 585 55.98 -40.17 6.35
CA ARG A 585 56.35 -41.58 6.60
C ARG A 585 55.86 -42.01 7.97
#